data_AF-A0A3N5NIM7-F1
#
_entry.id   AF-A0A3N5NIM7-F1
#
_cell.length_a   1.000
_cell.length_b   1.000
_cell.length_c   1.000
_cell.angle_alpha   90.00
_cell.angle_beta   90.00
_cell.angle_gamma   90.00
#
_symmetry.space_group_name_H-M   'P 1'
#
loop_
_entity.id
_entity.type
_entity.pdbx_description
1 polymer ?
#
loop_
_entity_poly.entity_id
_entity_poly.type
_entity_poly.pdbx_seq_one_letter_code
_entity_poly.pdbx_strand_id
1 'polypeptide(L)'
;AVVAALVRAPAPAPEGRALRAALITSLILFGAGGLIGFMIQGSNVKIPAHYHGCIVGVTLALMGLAYALLPRLGFGQVDPRLARVQSWMYGGGQLLHIVGLVWSGGYGVQRKVAGAEQTLRTFEQVAGMGLMGLGGLVAVLGGVLFAVIVMKAMLRRPLPAATVSTGET
;
A
#
# COMPACT_ATOMS: atom_id res chain seq x y z
N ALA A 1 -5.45 -14.83 12.04
CA ALA A 1 -4.90 -14.62 13.40
C ALA A 1 -4.23 -13.25 13.56
N VAL A 2 -3.17 -12.92 12.81
CA VAL A 2 -2.39 -11.66 12.97
C VAL A 2 -3.24 -10.39 12.82
N VAL A 3 -4.05 -10.27 11.76
CA VAL A 3 -4.94 -9.11 11.56
C VAL A 3 -5.91 -8.95 12.72
N ALA A 4 -6.56 -10.02 13.16
CA ALA A 4 -7.49 -9.99 14.29
C ALA A 4 -6.78 -9.60 15.61
N ALA A 5 -5.56 -10.09 15.84
CA ALA A 5 -4.75 -9.70 16.99
C ALA A 5 -4.39 -8.20 16.95
N LEU A 6 -4.02 -7.66 15.79
CA LEU A 6 -3.71 -6.23 15.62
C LEU A 6 -4.91 -5.30 15.82
N VAL A 7 -6.10 -5.75 15.41
CA VAL A 7 -7.36 -5.02 15.62
C VAL A 7 -7.75 -5.00 17.10
N ARG A 8 -7.47 -6.08 17.84
CA ARG A 8 -7.74 -6.19 19.28
C ARG A 8 -6.66 -5.57 20.18
N ALA A 9 -5.46 -5.37 19.65
CA ALA A 9 -4.36 -4.80 20.41
C ALA A 9 -4.64 -3.34 20.82
N PRO A 10 -4.18 -2.89 22.01
CA PRO A 10 -4.34 -1.51 22.48
C PRO A 10 -3.89 -0.48 21.44
N ALA A 11 -4.50 0.70 21.43
CA ALA A 11 -4.13 1.75 20.49
C ALA A 11 -2.63 2.09 20.63
N PRO A 12 -1.84 2.04 19.54
CA PRO A 12 -0.42 2.32 19.64
C PRO A 12 -0.17 3.82 19.85
N ALA A 13 1.02 4.13 20.36
CA ALA A 13 1.55 5.50 20.35
C ALA A 13 1.47 6.12 18.94
N PRO A 14 1.49 7.46 18.80
CA PRO A 14 1.30 8.13 17.52
C PRO A 14 2.12 7.54 16.37
N GLU A 15 3.40 7.29 16.61
CA GLU A 15 4.34 6.67 15.66
C GLU A 15 3.91 5.26 15.24
N GLY A 16 3.46 4.44 16.19
CA GLY A 16 3.00 3.07 15.94
C GLY A 16 1.66 2.99 15.20
N ARG A 17 0.88 4.08 15.11
CA ARG A 17 -0.38 4.09 14.34
C ARG A 17 -0.14 3.97 12.84
N ALA A 18 0.93 4.58 12.32
CA ALA A 18 1.30 4.46 10.91
C ALA A 18 1.79 3.04 10.60
N LEU A 19 2.66 2.48 11.44
CA LEU A 19 3.17 1.12 11.29
C LEU A 19 2.05 0.07 11.33
N ARG A 20 1.11 0.22 12.27
CA ARG A 20 -0.07 -0.65 12.34
C ARG A 20 -0.93 -0.53 11.08
N ALA A 21 -1.15 0.68 10.56
CA ALA A 21 -1.91 0.88 9.34
C ALA A 21 -1.25 0.17 8.16
N ALA A 22 0.05 0.38 7.94
CA ALA A 22 0.82 -0.27 6.87
C ALA A 22 0.79 -1.80 6.97
N LEU A 23 0.93 -2.35 8.19
CA LEU A 23 0.88 -3.80 8.40
C LEU A 23 -0.51 -4.38 8.12
N ILE A 24 -1.57 -3.72 8.59
CA ILE A 24 -2.95 -4.17 8.35
C ILE A 24 -3.26 -4.16 6.85
N THR A 25 -2.99 -3.05 6.16
CA THR A 25 -3.29 -2.92 4.73
C THR A 25 -2.43 -3.85 3.88
N SER A 26 -1.16 -4.07 4.27
CA SER A 26 -0.27 -5.07 3.68
C SER A 26 -0.85 -6.49 3.78
N LEU A 27 -1.24 -6.92 4.99
CA LEU A 27 -1.77 -8.26 5.21
C LEU A 27 -3.10 -8.49 4.48
N ILE A 28 -3.96 -7.46 4.43
CA ILE A 28 -5.21 -7.52 3.67
C ILE A 28 -4.92 -7.69 2.18
N LEU A 29 -4.04 -6.87 1.60
CA LEU A 29 -3.69 -6.94 0.18
C LEU A 29 -3.00 -8.26 -0.18
N PHE A 30 -2.02 -8.67 0.61
CA PHE A 30 -1.29 -9.91 0.39
C PHE A 30 -2.22 -11.12 0.47
N GLY A 31 -3.09 -11.15 1.49
CA GLY A 31 -4.10 -12.19 1.65
C GLY A 31 -5.10 -12.20 0.49
N ALA A 32 -5.61 -11.04 0.07
CA ALA A 32 -6.51 -10.92 -1.07
C ALA A 32 -5.84 -11.40 -2.36
N GLY A 33 -4.60 -10.98 -2.63
CA GLY A 33 -3.79 -11.45 -3.76
C GLY A 33 -3.66 -12.96 -3.76
N GLY A 34 -3.25 -13.56 -2.63
CA GLY A 34 -3.16 -15.00 -2.47
C GLY A 34 -4.47 -15.73 -2.78
N LEU A 35 -5.60 -15.21 -2.27
CA LEU A 35 -6.93 -15.77 -2.51
C LEU A 35 -7.33 -15.72 -3.99
N ILE A 36 -7.06 -14.59 -4.66
CA ILE A 36 -7.30 -14.41 -6.09
C ILE A 36 -6.51 -15.42 -6.93
N GLY A 37 -5.33 -15.84 -6.45
CA GLY A 37 -4.50 -16.85 -7.12
C GLY A 37 -5.26 -18.16 -7.39
N PHE A 38 -6.12 -18.59 -6.46
CA PHE A 38 -6.95 -19.78 -6.63
C PHE A 38 -8.09 -19.61 -7.66
N MET A 39 -8.41 -18.37 -8.03
CA MET A 39 -9.48 -18.03 -8.98
C MET A 39 -8.95 -17.86 -10.42
N ILE A 40 -7.65 -18.00 -10.63
CA ILE A 40 -7.02 -17.85 -11.95
C ILE A 40 -7.36 -19.07 -12.81
N GLN A 41 -7.99 -18.80 -13.94
CA GLN A 41 -8.26 -19.76 -15.01
C GLN A 41 -8.03 -19.03 -16.33
N GLY A 42 -7.28 -19.65 -17.24
CA GLY A 42 -6.90 -19.01 -18.51
C GLY A 42 -6.01 -17.78 -18.34
N SER A 43 -5.90 -16.97 -19.41
CA SER A 43 -4.99 -15.80 -19.47
C SER A 43 -5.74 -14.47 -19.40
N ASN A 44 -6.38 -14.16 -18.27
CA ASN A 44 -7.14 -12.92 -18.07
C ASN A 44 -6.54 -12.00 -17.00
N VAL A 45 -7.21 -10.87 -16.76
CA VAL A 45 -6.77 -9.85 -15.80
C VAL A 45 -6.82 -10.27 -14.31
N LYS A 46 -7.31 -11.47 -13.98
CA LYS A 46 -7.14 -12.04 -12.62
C LYS A 46 -5.68 -12.34 -12.30
N ILE A 47 -4.85 -12.61 -13.32
CA ILE A 47 -3.40 -12.78 -13.16
C ILE A 47 -2.78 -11.47 -12.62
N PRO A 48 -2.95 -10.30 -13.26
CA PRO A 48 -2.53 -9.04 -12.67
C PRO A 48 -3.13 -8.73 -11.32
N ALA A 49 -4.41 -9.04 -11.08
CA ALA A 49 -5.00 -8.82 -9.77
C ALA A 49 -4.27 -9.58 -8.65
N HIS A 50 -3.94 -10.85 -8.89
CA HIS A 50 -3.19 -11.70 -7.95
C HIS A 50 -1.83 -11.09 -7.61
N TYR A 51 -0.98 -10.84 -8.62
CA TYR A 51 0.37 -10.38 -8.32
C TYR A 51 0.40 -8.94 -7.81
N HIS A 52 -0.55 -8.07 -8.19
CA HIS A 52 -0.65 -6.74 -7.57
C HIS A 52 -1.00 -6.89 -6.09
N GLY A 53 -1.95 -7.75 -5.71
CA GLY A 53 -2.25 -7.99 -4.29
C GLY A 53 -1.03 -8.48 -3.51
N CYS A 54 -0.33 -9.50 -4.01
CA CYS A 54 0.84 -10.08 -3.35
C CYS A 54 2.03 -9.10 -3.29
N ILE A 55 2.50 -8.61 -4.44
CA ILE A 55 3.70 -7.77 -4.54
C ILE A 55 3.47 -6.45 -3.80
N VAL A 56 2.32 -5.82 -4.03
CA VAL A 56 2.04 -4.51 -3.43
C VAL A 56 1.77 -4.65 -1.93
N GLY A 57 1.22 -5.77 -1.48
CA GLY A 57 1.17 -6.12 -0.06
C GLY A 57 2.55 -6.13 0.58
N VAL A 58 3.55 -6.78 -0.04
CA VAL A 58 4.95 -6.77 0.44
C VAL A 58 5.55 -5.36 0.38
N THR A 59 5.36 -4.63 -0.71
CA THR A 59 5.82 -3.24 -0.84
C THR A 59 5.28 -2.35 0.28
N LEU A 60 4.01 -2.50 0.65
CA LEU A 60 3.40 -1.70 1.71
C LEU A 60 3.96 -2.02 3.10
N ALA A 61 4.33 -3.29 3.36
CA ALA A 61 5.08 -3.65 4.56
C ALA A 61 6.46 -2.99 4.59
N LEU A 62 7.18 -2.98 3.45
CA LEU A 62 8.48 -2.32 3.34
C LEU A 62 8.38 -0.80 3.48
N MET A 63 7.31 -0.17 2.98
CA MET A 63 7.03 1.25 3.21
C MET A 63 6.86 1.55 4.70
N GLY A 64 6.07 0.73 5.42
CA GLY A 64 5.92 0.85 6.87
C GLY A 64 7.25 0.66 7.60
N LEU A 65 8.05 -0.33 7.18
CA LEU A 65 9.39 -0.56 7.73
C LEU A 65 10.32 0.65 7.49
N ALA A 66 10.27 1.28 6.32
CA ALA A 66 11.06 2.47 6.02
C ALA A 66 10.76 3.61 7.02
N TYR A 67 9.49 3.81 7.39
CA TYR A 67 9.12 4.79 8.41
C TYR A 67 9.74 4.49 9.78
N ALA A 68 9.86 3.21 10.16
CA ALA A 68 10.50 2.80 11.41
C ALA A 68 12.04 2.87 11.35
N LEU A 69 12.63 2.76 10.16
CA LEU A 69 14.08 2.76 9.97
C LEU A 69 14.68 4.15 9.82
N LEU A 70 13.97 5.10 9.20
CA LEU A 70 14.48 6.46 8.95
C LEU A 70 15.11 7.11 10.20
N PRO A 71 14.44 7.20 11.36
CA PRO A 71 15.05 7.79 12.57
C PRO A 71 16.24 6.99 13.11
N ARG A 72 16.21 5.66 12.98
CA ARG A 72 17.28 4.77 13.45
C ARG A 72 18.54 4.85 12.59
N LEU A 73 18.39 5.30 11.35
CA LEU A 73 19.49 5.55 10.41
C LEU A 73 20.02 6.99 10.50
N GLY A 74 19.53 7.79 11.46
CA GLY A 74 19.97 9.17 11.66
C GLY A 74 19.24 10.21 10.82
N PHE A 75 18.16 9.84 10.12
CA PHE A 75 17.29 10.79 9.42
C PHE A 75 16.22 11.38 10.35
N GLY A 76 15.48 12.37 9.84
CA GLY A 76 14.39 13.01 10.58
C GLY A 76 13.23 12.07 10.90
N GLN A 77 12.46 12.45 11.94
CA GLN A 77 11.22 11.78 12.28
C GLN A 77 10.16 11.92 11.17
N VAL A 78 9.37 10.88 10.99
CA VAL A 78 8.25 10.85 10.03
C VAL A 78 6.99 11.39 10.69
N ASP A 79 6.21 12.22 9.99
CA ASP A 79 4.90 12.64 10.46
C ASP A 79 3.94 11.44 10.51
N PRO A 80 3.49 11.01 11.70
CA PRO A 80 2.68 9.81 11.86
C PRO A 80 1.27 9.94 11.27
N ARG A 81 0.74 11.16 11.14
CA ARG A 81 -0.60 11.39 10.54
C ARG A 81 -0.53 11.20 9.04
N LEU A 82 0.45 11.83 8.39
CA LEU A 82 0.64 11.70 6.94
C LEU A 82 1.01 10.27 6.55
N ALA A 83 1.90 9.61 7.30
CA ALA A 83 2.26 8.21 7.08
C ALA A 83 1.06 7.26 7.21
N ARG A 84 0.16 7.51 8.19
CA ARG A 84 -1.08 6.74 8.31
C ARG A 84 -2.02 6.98 7.13
N VAL A 85 -2.23 8.23 6.72
CA VAL A 85 -3.07 8.55 5.54
C VAL A 85 -2.51 7.88 4.29
N GLN A 86 -1.19 7.96 4.10
CA GLN A 86 -0.48 7.29 3.02
C GLN A 86 -0.78 5.79 2.99
N SER A 87 -0.64 5.10 4.13
CA SER A 87 -0.82 3.64 4.20
C SER A 87 -2.25 3.22 3.84
N TRP A 88 -3.26 3.97 4.28
CA TRP A 88 -4.66 3.71 3.94
C TRP A 88 -5.00 4.07 2.50
N MET A 89 -4.46 5.19 1.98
CA MET A 89 -4.68 5.62 0.61
C MET A 89 -4.05 4.65 -0.39
N TYR A 90 -2.79 4.27 -0.17
CA TYR A 90 -2.09 3.31 -1.02
C TYR A 90 -2.72 1.92 -0.94
N GLY A 91 -2.96 1.42 0.27
CA GLY A 91 -3.57 0.11 0.49
C GLY A 91 -5.00 0.01 -0.04
N GLY A 92 -5.84 1.00 0.26
CA GLY A 92 -7.22 1.06 -0.20
C GLY A 92 -7.34 1.25 -1.71
N GLY A 93 -6.52 2.13 -2.30
CA GLY A 93 -6.46 2.30 -3.76
C GLY A 93 -6.10 1.01 -4.47
N GLN A 94 -5.09 0.28 -3.97
CA GLN A 94 -4.70 -1.01 -4.52
C GLN A 94 -5.75 -2.09 -4.34
N LEU A 95 -6.50 -2.06 -3.23
CA LEU A 95 -7.60 -3.00 -3.03
C LEU A 95 -8.71 -2.76 -4.05
N LEU A 96 -9.10 -1.50 -4.28
CA LEU A 96 -10.05 -1.14 -5.34
C LEU A 96 -9.52 -1.55 -6.72
N HIS A 97 -8.22 -1.33 -6.96
CA HIS A 97 -7.57 -1.68 -8.21
C HIS A 97 -7.68 -3.18 -8.52
N ILE A 98 -7.31 -4.05 -7.55
CA ILE A 98 -7.38 -5.50 -7.74
C ILE A 98 -8.83 -6.01 -7.77
N VAL A 99 -9.76 -5.39 -7.05
CA VAL A 99 -11.20 -5.72 -7.13
C VAL A 99 -11.72 -5.45 -8.53
N GLY A 100 -11.39 -4.28 -9.12
CA GLY A 100 -11.76 -3.96 -10.49
C GLY A 100 -11.23 -4.97 -11.52
N LEU A 101 -9.98 -5.40 -11.35
CA LEU A 101 -9.37 -6.44 -12.19
C LEU A 101 -10.03 -7.82 -12.02
N VAL A 102 -10.29 -8.25 -10.78
CA VAL A 102 -10.95 -9.55 -10.55
C VAL A 102 -12.35 -9.55 -11.13
N TRP A 103 -13.10 -8.48 -10.92
CA TRP A 103 -14.44 -8.31 -11.48
C TRP A 103 -14.37 -8.41 -13.00
N SER A 104 -13.64 -7.52 -13.67
CA SER A 104 -13.62 -7.47 -15.13
C SER A 104 -13.04 -8.76 -15.75
N GLY A 105 -12.08 -9.41 -15.08
CA GLY A 105 -11.55 -10.71 -15.46
C GLY A 105 -12.57 -11.85 -15.34
N GLY A 106 -13.52 -11.76 -14.40
CA GLY A 106 -14.68 -12.65 -14.31
C GLY A 106 -15.61 -12.54 -15.51
N TYR A 107 -15.68 -11.37 -16.14
CA TYR A 107 -16.43 -11.11 -17.38
C TYR A 107 -15.56 -11.22 -18.64
N GLY A 108 -14.38 -11.84 -18.55
CA GLY A 108 -13.58 -12.21 -19.72
C GLY A 108 -12.61 -11.16 -20.24
N VAL A 109 -12.34 -10.07 -19.50
CA VAL A 109 -11.30 -9.10 -19.89
C VAL A 109 -9.92 -9.79 -19.88
N GLN A 110 -9.24 -9.76 -21.03
CA GLN A 110 -7.95 -10.41 -21.20
C GLN A 110 -6.80 -9.52 -20.71
N ARG A 111 -5.72 -10.14 -20.24
CA ARG A 111 -4.49 -9.39 -19.93
C ARG A 111 -3.70 -9.10 -21.21
N LYS A 112 -2.83 -8.09 -21.17
CA LYS A 112 -1.91 -7.73 -22.27
C LYS A 112 -2.60 -7.30 -23.57
N VAL A 113 -3.83 -6.82 -23.46
CA VAL A 113 -4.59 -6.22 -24.55
C VAL A 113 -4.91 -4.79 -24.11
N ALA A 114 -4.72 -3.79 -24.97
CA ALA A 114 -4.92 -2.39 -24.62
C ALA A 114 -5.45 -1.59 -25.82
N GLY A 115 -6.03 -0.42 -25.56
CA GLY A 115 -6.54 0.47 -26.62
C GLY A 115 -7.67 -0.15 -27.42
N ALA A 116 -7.65 0.02 -28.75
CA ALA A 116 -8.70 -0.47 -29.64
C ALA A 116 -8.88 -2.00 -29.61
N GLU A 117 -7.82 -2.74 -29.27
CA GLU A 117 -7.89 -4.20 -29.12
C GLU A 117 -8.59 -4.62 -27.82
N GLN A 118 -8.63 -3.76 -26.80
CA GLN A 118 -9.36 -4.01 -25.56
C GLN A 118 -10.82 -3.60 -25.73
N THR A 119 -11.57 -4.37 -26.52
CA THR A 119 -12.99 -4.10 -26.77
C THR A 119 -13.82 -4.48 -25.56
N LEU A 120 -14.12 -3.52 -24.69
CA LEU A 120 -15.07 -3.68 -23.58
C LEU A 120 -16.49 -3.64 -24.15
N ARG A 121 -17.25 -4.72 -24.01
CA ARG A 121 -18.55 -4.91 -24.65
C ARG A 121 -19.72 -4.81 -23.68
N THR A 122 -19.50 -5.11 -22.40
CA THR A 122 -20.57 -5.10 -21.39
C THR A 122 -20.33 -4.05 -20.32
N PHE A 123 -21.40 -3.66 -19.63
CA PHE A 123 -21.35 -2.69 -18.54
C PHE A 123 -20.40 -3.14 -17.43
N GLU A 124 -20.36 -4.43 -17.10
CA GLU A 124 -19.51 -4.99 -16.04
C GLU A 124 -18.03 -4.91 -16.38
N GLN A 125 -17.68 -5.07 -17.66
CA GLN A 125 -16.30 -4.89 -18.13
C GLN A 125 -15.88 -3.42 -18.01
N VAL A 126 -16.74 -2.49 -18.41
CA VAL A 126 -16.47 -1.04 -18.31
C VAL A 126 -16.39 -0.59 -16.86
N ALA A 127 -17.35 -0.98 -16.02
CA ALA A 127 -17.39 -0.63 -14.61
C ALA A 127 -16.18 -1.22 -13.86
N GLY A 128 -15.85 -2.49 -14.09
CA GLY A 128 -14.69 -3.14 -13.48
C GLY A 128 -13.35 -2.48 -13.88
N MET A 129 -13.18 -2.14 -15.15
CA MET A 129 -11.99 -1.44 -15.62
C MET A 129 -11.93 0.02 -15.15
N GLY A 130 -13.07 0.70 -15.02
CA GLY A 130 -13.17 2.02 -14.42
C GLY A 130 -12.77 2.01 -12.94
N LEU A 131 -13.26 1.03 -12.18
CA LEU A 131 -12.89 0.82 -10.77
C LEU A 131 -11.40 0.54 -10.61
N MET A 132 -10.86 -0.31 -11.50
CA MET A 132 -9.43 -0.59 -11.59
C MET A 132 -8.63 0.71 -11.80
N GLY A 133 -9.00 1.53 -12.79
CA GLY A 133 -8.33 2.80 -13.07
C GLY A 133 -8.39 3.78 -11.90
N LEU A 134 -9.57 3.95 -11.29
CA LEU A 134 -9.75 4.82 -10.12
C LEU A 134 -8.92 4.36 -8.93
N GLY A 135 -8.96 3.06 -8.61
CA GLY A 135 -8.14 2.48 -7.53
C GLY A 135 -6.64 2.69 -7.79
N GLY A 136 -6.21 2.51 -9.04
CA GLY A 136 -4.84 2.78 -9.48
C GLY A 136 -4.42 4.23 -9.26
N LEU A 137 -5.29 5.20 -9.61
CA LEU A 137 -5.03 6.62 -9.39
C LEU A 137 -4.86 6.94 -7.89
N VAL A 138 -5.77 6.46 -7.05
CA VAL A 138 -5.70 6.63 -5.59
C VAL A 138 -4.40 6.02 -5.04
N ALA A 139 -4.02 4.84 -5.53
CA ALA A 139 -2.76 4.20 -5.15
C ALA A 139 -1.54 5.02 -5.58
N VAL A 140 -1.52 5.57 -6.79
CA VAL A 140 -0.43 6.45 -7.26
C VAL A 140 -0.28 7.65 -6.34
N LEU A 141 -1.38 8.33 -5.99
CA LEU A 141 -1.34 9.44 -5.04
C LEU A 141 -0.76 9.00 -3.68
N GLY A 142 -1.14 7.81 -3.21
CA GLY A 142 -0.55 7.19 -2.01
C GLY A 142 0.95 6.96 -2.13
N GLY A 143 1.43 6.51 -3.28
CA GLY A 143 2.85 6.28 -3.54
C GLY A 143 3.65 7.58 -3.59
N VAL A 144 3.09 8.61 -4.24
CA VAL A 144 3.67 9.96 -4.27
C VAL A 144 3.77 10.53 -2.86
N LEU A 145 2.71 10.38 -2.05
CA LEU A 145 2.74 10.83 -0.66
C LEU A 145 3.82 10.11 0.16
N PHE A 146 4.03 8.81 -0.05
CA PHE A 146 5.14 8.07 0.57
C PHE A 146 6.50 8.69 0.20
N ALA A 147 6.75 8.92 -1.09
CA ALA A 147 8.00 9.51 -1.56
C ALA A 147 8.24 10.90 -0.93
N VAL A 148 7.21 11.75 -0.90
CA VAL A 148 7.28 13.08 -0.27
C VAL A 148 7.61 13.00 1.22
N ILE A 149 6.99 12.08 1.96
CA ILE A 149 7.25 11.87 3.39
C ILE A 149 8.71 11.47 3.61
N VAL A 150 9.20 10.47 2.86
CA VAL A 150 10.57 9.96 2.99
C VAL A 150 11.59 11.04 2.62
N MET A 151 11.41 11.74 1.50
CA MET A 151 12.28 12.84 1.10
C MET A 151 12.35 13.93 2.17
N LYS A 152 11.20 14.35 2.73
CA LYS A 152 11.18 15.34 3.81
C LYS A 152 11.91 14.86 5.07
N ALA A 153 11.82 13.58 5.41
CA ALA A 153 12.54 13.01 6.54
C ALA A 153 14.06 12.99 6.30
N MET A 154 14.49 12.63 5.08
CA MET A 154 15.90 12.57 4.70
C MET A 154 16.54 13.97 4.60
N LEU A 155 15.78 14.99 4.19
CA LEU A 155 16.27 16.37 4.05
C LEU A 155 16.36 17.13 5.39
N ARG A 156 15.76 16.62 6.47
CA ARG A 156 15.89 17.21 7.80
C ARG A 156 17.24 16.86 8.40
N ARG A 157 18.02 17.85 8.82
CA ARG A 157 19.26 17.62 9.58
C ARG A 157 18.91 16.94 10.91
N PRO A 158 19.62 15.87 11.33
CA PRO A 158 19.48 15.33 12.68
C PRO A 158 19.79 16.45 13.69
N LEU A 159 18.96 16.56 14.73
CA LEU A 159 19.25 17.48 15.83
C LEU A 159 20.64 17.11 16.39
N PRO A 160 21.51 18.11 16.67
CA PRO A 160 22.76 17.84 17.36
C PRO A 160 22.49 17.01 18.60
N ALA A 161 23.22 15.89 18.76
CA ALA A 161 23.17 15.14 20.00
C ALA A 161 23.41 16.14 21.14
N ALA A 162 22.46 16.22 22.07
CA ALA A 162 22.61 17.08 23.24
C ALA A 162 23.95 16.73 23.87
N THR A 163 24.89 17.69 23.87
CA THR A 163 26.16 17.53 24.56
C THR A 163 25.81 17.25 26.01
N VAL A 164 26.01 16.01 26.42
CA VAL A 164 25.99 15.63 27.83
C VAL A 164 27.09 16.47 28.45
N SER A 165 26.70 17.55 29.11
CA SER A 165 27.57 18.29 30.01
C SER A 165 27.89 17.31 31.12
N THR A 166 29.05 16.64 31.01
CA THR A 166 29.73 16.06 32.16
C THR A 166 30.18 17.22 33.02
N GLY A 167 29.24 17.75 33.80
CA GLY A 167 29.53 18.57 34.95
C GLY A 167 29.98 17.65 36.07
N GLU A 168 31.29 17.42 36.16
CA GLU A 168 31.91 16.96 37.39
C GLU A 168 32.97 17.99 37.78
N THR A 169 32.71 18.56 38.95
CA THR A 169 33.56 19.42 39.79
C THR A 169 34.76 18.65 40.34
#